data_AF-A0A6A4KEB1-F1
#
_entry.id   AF-A0A6A4KEB1-F1
#
_cell.length_a   1.000
_cell.length_b   1.000
_cell.length_c   1.000
_cell.angle_alpha   90.00
_cell.angle_beta   90.00
_cell.angle_gamma   90.00
#
_symmetry.space_group_name_H-M   'P 1'
#
loop_
_entity.id
_entity.type
_entity.pdbx_description
1 polymer ?
#
loop_
_entity_poly.entity_id
_entity_poly.type
_entity_poly.pdbx_seq_one_letter_code
_entity_poly.pdbx_strand_id
1 'polypeptide(L)'
;MGLKQEHDGPDASKQQEFDIDKQFLAAPVKSAVDKFQLLPEFLKVRGLVKQHLDSFNYFVRTQIRKIVRANDLITSKVDPTVYLRYKEVWIGKPSTSIEGAVIELTPHNCRLSDLTYAAPIYVNIEYSNGQKTPPVAKKNVFIGQMPIMLRSCCCVLHKKDEAELARLGECPLDPGGYFIIKGTEKVMF
;
A
#
# COMPACT_ATOMS: atom_id res chain seq x y z
N MET A 1 58.95 8.77 -29.53
CA MET A 1 57.84 7.81 -29.38
C MET A 1 56.87 8.45 -28.38
N GLY A 2 55.93 9.30 -28.81
CA GLY A 2 54.60 8.94 -29.34
C GLY A 2 53.63 8.76 -28.15
N LEU A 3 53.00 9.83 -27.61
CA LEU A 3 51.72 10.51 -27.96
C LEU A 3 50.42 9.70 -27.74
N LYS A 4 49.46 10.40 -27.09
CA LYS A 4 47.98 10.20 -26.92
C LYS A 4 47.54 9.31 -25.75
N GLN A 5 46.88 9.87 -24.73
CA GLN A 5 45.46 10.32 -24.61
C GLN A 5 44.45 9.17 -24.65
N GLU A 6 43.64 9.02 -23.59
CA GLU A 6 42.16 8.91 -23.56
C GLU A 6 41.71 8.69 -22.09
N HIS A 7 40.82 9.47 -21.47
CA HIS A 7 39.38 9.73 -21.65
C HIS A 7 38.47 8.80 -20.82
N ASP A 8 37.48 9.45 -20.17
CA ASP A 8 36.20 8.98 -19.66
C ASP A 8 36.06 8.03 -18.44
N GLY A 9 35.31 8.53 -17.44
CA GLY A 9 33.88 8.21 -17.38
C GLY A 9 33.46 6.98 -16.57
N PRO A 10 32.44 7.08 -15.68
CA PRO A 10 32.11 6.10 -14.65
C PRO A 10 31.15 5.02 -15.16
N ASP A 11 31.21 3.78 -14.65
CA ASP A 11 29.97 3.03 -14.38
C ASP A 11 30.13 1.74 -13.57
N ALA A 12 28.99 1.34 -13.00
CA ALA A 12 28.56 0.03 -12.59
C ALA A 12 28.92 -0.41 -11.16
N SER A 13 28.12 0.12 -10.24
CA SER A 13 27.63 -0.54 -9.04
C SER A 13 27.40 -2.05 -9.26
N LYS A 14 28.37 -2.87 -8.86
CA LYS A 14 28.18 -4.32 -8.73
C LYS A 14 27.14 -4.58 -7.63
N GLN A 15 25.94 -4.96 -8.06
CA GLN A 15 24.98 -5.66 -7.22
C GLN A 15 25.68 -6.91 -6.69
N GLN A 16 25.98 -6.91 -5.40
CA GLN A 16 26.57 -8.06 -4.73
C GLN A 16 25.45 -9.06 -4.48
N GLU A 17 25.26 -9.96 -5.45
CA GLU A 17 24.49 -11.18 -5.27
C GLU A 17 25.15 -11.97 -4.14
N PHE A 18 24.49 -12.04 -2.99
CA PHE A 18 24.88 -12.97 -1.94
C PHE A 18 24.54 -14.38 -2.45
N ASP A 19 25.56 -15.09 -2.92
CA ASP A 19 25.48 -16.51 -3.25
C ASP A 19 25.22 -17.30 -1.97
N ILE A 20 23.94 -17.54 -1.68
CA ILE A 20 23.52 -18.35 -0.55
C ILE A 20 23.62 -19.82 -0.99
N ASP A 21 24.60 -20.54 -0.44
CA ASP A 21 24.80 -21.95 -0.71
C ASP A 21 23.62 -22.79 -0.18
N LYS A 22 22.72 -23.15 -1.10
CA LYS A 22 21.48 -23.89 -0.80
C LYS A 22 21.75 -25.30 -0.28
N GLN A 23 22.91 -25.89 -0.58
CA GLN A 23 23.27 -27.22 -0.07
C GLN A 23 23.66 -27.16 1.40
N PHE A 24 24.33 -26.09 1.83
CA PHE A 24 24.66 -25.86 3.24
C PHE A 24 23.39 -25.67 4.10
N LEU A 25 22.39 -24.98 3.58
CA LEU A 25 21.09 -24.77 4.27
C LEU A 25 20.26 -26.05 4.43
N ALA A 26 20.45 -27.02 3.54
CA ALA A 26 19.74 -28.31 3.57
C ALA A 26 20.46 -29.38 4.43
N ALA A 27 21.66 -29.08 4.94
CA ALA A 27 22.39 -30.00 5.79
C ALA A 27 21.65 -30.23 7.14
N PRO A 28 21.64 -31.46 7.67
CA PRO A 28 20.97 -31.74 8.94
C PRO A 28 21.62 -30.95 10.09
N VAL A 29 20.78 -30.20 10.80
CA VAL A 29 21.21 -29.36 11.94
C VAL A 29 21.74 -30.25 13.07
N LYS A 30 22.98 -29.98 13.52
CA LYS A 30 23.74 -30.83 14.45
C LYS A 30 23.13 -30.90 15.86
N SER A 31 22.50 -29.82 16.35
CA SER A 31 21.87 -29.78 17.68
C SER A 31 20.52 -29.04 17.69
N ALA A 32 19.64 -29.33 18.66
CA ALA A 32 18.38 -28.61 18.83
C ALA A 32 18.57 -27.13 19.21
N VAL A 33 19.72 -26.77 19.78
CA VAL A 33 20.07 -25.39 20.19
C VAL A 33 20.27 -24.49 18.95
N ASP A 34 20.84 -25.04 17.88
CA ASP A 34 21.08 -24.31 16.63
C ASP A 34 19.77 -23.95 15.90
N LYS A 35 18.68 -24.69 16.15
CA LYS A 35 17.35 -24.38 15.58
C LYS A 35 16.76 -23.08 16.14
N PHE A 36 17.07 -22.72 17.39
CA PHE A 36 16.54 -21.50 18.00
C PHE A 36 17.17 -20.23 17.41
N GLN A 37 18.40 -20.30 16.89
CA GLN A 37 19.04 -19.16 16.20
C GLN A 37 18.33 -18.79 14.89
N LEU A 38 17.63 -19.74 14.27
CA LEU A 38 16.84 -19.48 13.06
C LEU A 38 15.59 -18.64 13.34
N LEU A 39 15.08 -18.66 14.57
CA LEU A 39 13.83 -17.99 14.90
C LEU A 39 13.97 -16.45 14.88
N PRO A 40 14.97 -15.81 15.52
CA PRO A 40 15.19 -14.37 15.39
C PRO A 40 15.37 -13.93 13.93
N GLU A 41 16.14 -14.67 13.13
CA GLU A 41 16.37 -14.33 11.72
C GLU A 41 15.09 -14.50 10.89
N PHE A 42 14.32 -15.55 11.13
CA PHE A 42 13.00 -15.73 10.51
C PHE A 42 12.05 -14.59 10.89
N LEU A 43 12.00 -14.20 12.17
CA LEU A 43 11.12 -13.12 12.65
C LEU A 43 11.55 -11.75 12.11
N LYS A 44 12.85 -11.49 11.92
CA LYS A 44 13.34 -10.26 11.26
C LYS A 44 12.84 -10.15 9.82
N VAL A 45 12.80 -11.28 9.08
CA VAL A 45 12.41 -11.29 7.66
C VAL A 45 10.89 -11.37 7.48
N ARG A 46 10.24 -12.24 8.25
CA ARG A 46 8.82 -12.57 8.10
C ARG A 46 7.92 -11.83 9.06
N GLY A 47 8.40 -11.31 10.20
CA GLY A 47 7.57 -10.60 11.17
C GLY A 47 6.41 -11.44 11.74
N LEU A 48 5.88 -11.04 12.89
CA LEU A 48 4.70 -11.71 13.47
C LEU A 48 3.39 -11.30 12.77
N VAL A 49 3.35 -10.11 12.17
CA VAL A 49 2.13 -9.48 11.66
C VAL A 49 2.11 -9.37 10.13
N LYS A 50 3.16 -9.84 9.45
CA LYS A 50 3.34 -9.65 8.02
C LYS A 50 2.27 -10.31 7.16
N GLN A 51 1.64 -11.40 7.61
CA GLN A 51 0.54 -12.02 6.87
C GLN A 51 -0.62 -11.04 6.64
N HIS A 52 -1.00 -10.29 7.68
CA HIS A 52 -2.04 -9.26 7.57
C HIS A 52 -1.61 -8.13 6.62
N LEU A 53 -0.37 -7.64 6.78
CA LEU A 53 0.17 -6.57 5.94
C LEU A 53 0.28 -6.99 4.47
N ASP A 54 0.79 -8.18 4.18
CA ASP A 54 0.96 -8.69 2.82
C ASP A 54 -0.40 -8.91 2.15
N SER A 55 -1.37 -9.48 2.89
CA SER A 55 -2.75 -9.64 2.41
C SER A 55 -3.38 -8.28 2.07
N PHE A 56 -3.30 -7.30 2.98
CA PHE A 56 -3.84 -5.97 2.75
C PHE A 56 -3.14 -5.24 1.60
N ASN A 57 -1.82 -5.30 1.54
CA ASN A 57 -1.03 -4.71 0.45
C ASN A 57 -1.40 -5.32 -0.90
N TYR A 58 -1.58 -6.64 -0.97
CA TYR A 58 -2.04 -7.32 -2.18
C TYR A 58 -3.46 -6.89 -2.56
N PHE A 59 -4.35 -6.74 -1.58
CA PHE A 59 -5.70 -6.26 -1.81
C PHE A 59 -5.72 -4.86 -2.44
N VAL A 60 -5.03 -3.91 -1.83
CA VAL A 60 -4.99 -2.51 -2.26
C VAL A 60 -4.30 -2.34 -3.62
N ARG A 61 -3.23 -3.08 -3.89
CA ARG A 61 -2.48 -2.94 -5.16
C ARG A 61 -3.10 -3.69 -6.33
N THR A 62 -3.73 -4.84 -6.04
CA THR A 62 -4.12 -5.80 -7.08
C THR A 62 -5.61 -6.10 -7.06
N GLN A 63 -6.17 -6.57 -5.95
CA GLN A 63 -7.54 -7.08 -5.92
C GLN A 63 -8.58 -6.00 -6.19
N ILE A 64 -8.40 -4.79 -5.65
CA ILE A 64 -9.36 -3.69 -5.88
C ILE A 64 -9.50 -3.38 -7.38
N ARG A 65 -8.40 -3.42 -8.14
CA ARG A 65 -8.40 -3.20 -9.59
C ARG A 65 -9.10 -4.36 -10.31
N LYS A 66 -8.94 -5.60 -9.86
CA LYS A 66 -9.65 -6.77 -10.40
C LYS A 66 -11.16 -6.69 -10.15
N ILE A 67 -11.57 -6.28 -8.94
CA ILE A 67 -12.98 -6.12 -8.56
C ILE A 67 -13.66 -5.07 -9.45
N VAL A 68 -13.03 -3.92 -9.63
CA VAL A 68 -13.57 -2.84 -10.48
C VAL A 68 -13.62 -3.26 -11.95
N ARG A 69 -12.61 -3.97 -12.45
CA ARG A 69 -12.62 -4.51 -13.82
C ARG A 69 -13.73 -5.55 -14.05
N ALA A 70 -14.06 -6.36 -13.05
CA ALA A 70 -15.12 -7.35 -13.16
C ALA A 70 -16.54 -6.74 -13.16
N ASN A 71 -16.67 -5.52 -12.64
CA ASN A 71 -17.94 -4.78 -12.53
C ASN A 71 -17.82 -3.41 -13.21
N ASP A 72 -17.13 -3.36 -14.35
CA ASP A 72 -16.70 -2.11 -14.96
C ASP A 72 -17.84 -1.34 -15.62
N LEU A 73 -18.92 -1.99 -16.04
CA LEU A 73 -20.03 -1.38 -16.77
C LEU A 73 -21.34 -1.47 -15.98
N ILE A 74 -21.96 -0.31 -15.75
CA ILE A 74 -23.31 -0.16 -15.20
C ILE A 74 -24.20 0.44 -16.29
N THR A 75 -25.24 -0.27 -16.70
CA THR A 75 -26.20 0.16 -17.71
C THR A 75 -27.58 0.41 -17.10
N SER A 76 -28.32 1.39 -17.63
CA SER A 76 -29.72 1.56 -17.28
C SER A 76 -30.58 0.42 -17.83
N LYS A 77 -31.60 0.01 -17.07
CA LYS A 77 -32.60 -0.97 -17.53
C LYS A 77 -33.61 -0.38 -18.51
N VAL A 78 -33.81 0.94 -18.49
CA VAL A 78 -34.81 1.65 -19.30
C VAL A 78 -34.22 2.03 -20.66
N ASP A 79 -32.98 2.52 -20.67
CA ASP A 79 -32.30 2.96 -21.88
C ASP A 79 -30.85 2.47 -21.88
N PRO A 80 -30.51 1.44 -22.69
CA PRO A 80 -29.16 0.90 -22.78
C PRO A 80 -28.10 1.90 -23.27
N THR A 81 -28.51 3.02 -23.88
CA THR A 81 -27.58 4.07 -24.32
C THR A 81 -27.05 4.91 -23.15
N VAL A 82 -27.70 4.83 -21.98
CA VAL A 82 -27.26 5.43 -20.72
C VAL A 82 -26.44 4.41 -19.94
N TYR A 83 -25.15 4.67 -19.79
CA TYR A 83 -24.23 3.81 -19.05
C TYR A 83 -23.17 4.60 -18.30
N LEU A 84 -22.60 3.98 -17.26
CA LEU A 84 -21.41 4.41 -16.54
C LEU A 84 -20.39 3.29 -16.57
N ARG A 85 -19.16 3.63 -16.91
CA ARG A 85 -18.04 2.69 -17.02
C ARG A 85 -16.86 3.12 -16.15
N TYR A 86 -16.44 2.26 -15.25
CA TYR A 86 -15.20 2.42 -14.48
C TYR A 86 -14.00 2.02 -15.33
N LYS A 87 -12.96 2.87 -15.35
CA LYS A 87 -11.72 2.61 -16.12
C LYS A 87 -10.57 2.21 -15.21
N GLU A 88 -10.33 3.02 -14.20
CA GLU A 88 -9.21 2.84 -13.28
C GLU A 88 -9.63 3.21 -11.86
N VAL A 89 -9.06 2.51 -10.88
CA VAL A 89 -9.25 2.74 -9.45
C VAL A 89 -7.91 2.77 -8.74
N TRP A 90 -7.78 3.66 -7.77
CA TRP A 90 -6.66 3.69 -6.85
C TRP A 90 -7.09 4.27 -5.49
N ILE A 91 -6.28 4.00 -4.48
CA ILE A 91 -6.47 4.52 -3.12
C ILE A 91 -5.46 5.64 -2.92
N GLY A 92 -5.93 6.79 -2.44
CA GLY A 92 -5.12 7.94 -2.12
C GLY A 92 -4.32 7.78 -0.82
N LYS A 93 -3.82 8.89 -0.29
CA LYS A 93 -3.20 8.94 1.03
C LYS A 93 -4.25 9.12 2.12
N PRO A 94 -4.02 8.65 3.36
CA PRO A 94 -4.92 8.87 4.49
C PRO A 94 -5.23 10.35 4.69
N SER A 95 -6.50 10.71 4.53
CA SER A 95 -6.95 12.11 4.59
C SER A 95 -8.44 12.21 4.87
N THR A 96 -8.84 13.28 5.53
CA THR A 96 -10.24 13.65 5.74
C THR A 96 -10.55 14.99 5.10
N SER A 97 -11.82 15.23 4.77
CA SER A 97 -12.30 16.51 4.26
C SER A 97 -13.08 17.22 5.37
N ILE A 98 -12.56 18.33 5.87
CA ILE A 98 -13.24 19.19 6.86
C ILE A 98 -13.43 20.55 6.20
N GLU A 99 -14.68 21.02 6.13
CA GLU A 99 -15.03 22.34 5.57
C GLU A 99 -14.49 22.59 4.15
N GLY A 100 -14.38 21.54 3.34
CA GLY A 100 -13.86 21.60 1.97
C GLY A 100 -12.33 21.59 1.85
N ALA A 101 -11.60 21.63 2.97
CA ALA A 101 -10.16 21.42 3.01
C ALA A 101 -9.82 19.95 3.22
N VAL A 102 -8.88 19.44 2.42
CA VAL A 102 -8.33 18.09 2.58
C VAL A 102 -7.18 18.14 3.58
N ILE A 103 -7.34 17.43 4.70
CA ILE A 103 -6.36 17.35 5.78
C ILE A 103 -5.78 15.94 5.79
N GLU A 104 -4.44 15.83 5.72
CA GLU A 104 -3.75 14.56 5.88
C GLU A 104 -3.89 14.02 7.30
N LEU A 105 -4.12 12.71 7.42
CA LEU A 105 -4.31 12.04 8.71
C LEU A 105 -3.02 11.34 9.15
N THR A 106 -2.70 11.44 10.43
CA THR A 106 -1.75 10.57 11.12
C THR A 106 -2.50 9.60 12.03
N PRO A 107 -1.97 8.39 12.28
CA PRO A 107 -2.64 7.45 13.17
C PRO A 107 -2.79 8.01 14.59
N HIS A 108 -1.77 8.69 15.13
CA HIS A 108 -1.83 9.42 16.39
C HIS A 108 -3.01 10.42 16.46
N ASN A 109 -3.18 11.28 15.46
CA ASN A 109 -4.29 12.24 15.43
C ASN A 109 -5.64 11.53 15.37
N CYS A 110 -5.74 10.41 14.64
CA CYS A 110 -6.99 9.64 14.58
C CYS A 110 -7.38 9.05 15.93
N ARG A 111 -6.40 8.60 16.74
CA ARG A 111 -6.64 8.11 18.11
C ARG A 111 -7.17 9.21 19.03
N LEU A 112 -6.54 10.39 18.98
CA LEU A 112 -6.88 11.51 19.88
C LEU A 112 -8.21 12.19 19.53
N SER A 113 -8.60 12.19 18.26
CA SER A 113 -9.78 12.92 17.77
C SER A 113 -10.96 12.02 17.42
N ASP A 114 -10.97 10.76 17.87
CA ASP A 114 -12.00 9.77 17.57
C ASP A 114 -12.31 9.62 16.06
N LEU A 115 -11.30 9.82 15.21
CA LEU A 115 -11.42 9.70 13.76
C LEU A 115 -11.13 8.27 13.29
N THR A 116 -11.59 7.96 12.10
CA THR A 116 -11.20 6.73 11.40
C THR A 116 -10.01 7.01 10.50
N TYR A 117 -8.94 6.23 10.64
CA TYR A 117 -7.76 6.35 9.79
C TYR A 117 -8.04 5.73 8.42
N ALA A 118 -8.46 6.56 7.47
CA ALA A 118 -8.91 6.13 6.15
C ALA A 118 -8.35 7.01 5.03
N ALA A 119 -8.28 6.43 3.83
CA ALA A 119 -7.86 7.12 2.61
C ALA A 119 -9.00 7.16 1.58
N PRO A 120 -9.09 8.23 0.77
CA PRO A 120 -10.08 8.33 -0.29
C PRO A 120 -9.80 7.34 -1.42
N ILE A 121 -10.85 6.73 -1.94
CA ILE A 121 -10.82 5.89 -3.13
C ILE A 121 -11.23 6.76 -4.32
N TYR A 122 -10.37 6.81 -5.33
CA TYR A 122 -10.62 7.56 -6.56
C TYR A 122 -10.77 6.61 -7.74
N VAL A 123 -11.63 7.02 -8.68
CA VAL A 123 -11.81 6.32 -9.94
C VAL A 123 -11.83 7.27 -11.13
N ASN A 124 -11.40 6.76 -12.27
CA ASN A 124 -11.69 7.36 -13.56
C ASN A 124 -12.94 6.69 -14.13
N ILE A 125 -13.93 7.51 -14.51
CA ILE A 125 -15.18 7.03 -15.10
C ILE A 125 -15.38 7.61 -16.49
N GLU A 126 -16.17 6.91 -17.27
CA GLU A 126 -16.70 7.34 -18.55
C GLU A 126 -18.22 7.09 -18.52
N TYR A 127 -19.03 8.07 -18.87
CA TYR A 127 -20.48 7.89 -18.86
C TYR A 127 -21.16 8.53 -20.08
N SER A 128 -22.32 7.97 -20.44
CA SER A 128 -23.16 8.43 -21.53
C SER A 128 -24.56 8.75 -20.98
N ASN A 129 -25.13 9.87 -21.42
CA ASN A 129 -26.48 10.30 -21.04
C ASN A 129 -27.55 9.91 -22.07
N GLY A 130 -27.23 9.01 -23.00
CA GLY A 130 -28.15 8.51 -24.03
C GLY A 130 -28.50 9.49 -25.16
N GLN A 131 -27.96 10.71 -25.11
CA GLN A 131 -28.00 11.64 -26.24
C GLN A 131 -26.99 11.21 -27.32
N LYS A 132 -27.14 11.68 -28.56
CA LYS A 132 -26.16 11.50 -29.66
C LYS A 132 -24.84 12.25 -29.44
N THR A 133 -24.43 12.43 -28.18
CA THR A 133 -23.18 13.06 -27.79
C THR A 133 -22.13 11.99 -27.50
N PRO A 134 -20.84 12.29 -27.73
CA PRO A 134 -19.78 11.36 -27.36
C PRO A 134 -19.77 11.13 -25.82
N PRO A 135 -19.35 9.93 -25.35
CA PRO A 135 -19.23 9.65 -23.92
C PRO A 135 -18.32 10.65 -23.21
N VAL A 136 -18.73 11.07 -22.01
CA VAL A 136 -17.99 12.03 -21.18
C VAL A 136 -17.05 11.28 -20.25
N ALA A 137 -15.76 11.59 -20.31
CA ALA A 137 -14.77 11.05 -19.39
C ALA A 137 -14.53 12.01 -18.21
N LYS A 138 -14.64 11.51 -16.98
CA LYS A 138 -14.33 12.24 -15.75
C LYS A 138 -13.22 11.53 -14.98
N LYS A 139 -12.16 12.26 -14.66
CA LYS A 139 -11.02 11.75 -13.90
C LYS A 139 -11.14 12.11 -12.41
N ASN A 140 -10.45 11.34 -11.57
CA ASN A 140 -10.29 11.60 -10.13
C ASN A 140 -11.62 11.75 -9.37
N VAL A 141 -12.61 10.91 -9.68
CA VAL A 141 -13.90 10.91 -8.98
C VAL A 141 -13.75 10.18 -7.64
N PHE A 142 -14.02 10.89 -6.55
CA PHE A 142 -14.12 10.29 -5.22
C PHE A 142 -15.36 9.40 -5.12
N ILE A 143 -15.20 8.15 -4.67
CA ILE A 143 -16.31 7.19 -4.53
C ILE A 143 -16.50 6.68 -3.10
N GLY A 144 -15.59 6.99 -2.18
CA GLY A 144 -15.67 6.55 -0.79
C GLY A 144 -14.32 6.57 -0.10
N GLN A 145 -14.28 6.09 1.14
CA GLN A 145 -13.07 5.97 1.94
C GLN A 145 -12.79 4.52 2.30
N MET A 146 -11.51 4.14 2.32
CA MET A 146 -11.01 2.84 2.73
C MET A 146 -10.21 2.99 4.03
N PRO A 147 -10.58 2.31 5.13
CA PRO A 147 -9.72 2.21 6.31
C PRO A 147 -8.34 1.66 5.94
N ILE A 148 -7.28 2.33 6.39
CA ILE A 148 -5.91 1.95 6.07
C ILE A 148 -5.29 1.20 7.26
N MET A 149 -4.75 0.02 6.97
CA MET A 149 -4.05 -0.78 7.97
C MET A 149 -2.72 -0.10 8.34
N LEU A 150 -2.41 0.02 9.63
CA LEU A 150 -1.16 0.63 10.09
C LEU A 150 0.05 -0.17 9.58
N ARG A 151 1.12 0.54 9.21
CA ARG A 151 2.35 0.01 8.57
C ARG A 151 2.18 -0.60 7.17
N SER A 152 0.96 -0.67 6.64
CA SER A 152 0.73 -1.10 5.25
C SER A 152 1.30 -0.12 4.22
N CYS A 153 1.33 -0.51 2.94
CA CYS A 153 1.93 0.30 1.88
C CYS A 153 1.27 1.66 1.63
N CYS A 154 0.04 1.86 2.11
CA CYS A 154 -0.71 3.11 2.00
C CYS A 154 -0.70 3.93 3.30
N CYS A 155 -0.11 3.40 4.37
CA CYS A 155 0.03 4.09 5.64
C CYS A 155 1.18 5.09 5.59
N VAL A 156 1.03 6.23 6.27
CA VAL A 156 2.09 7.25 6.41
C VAL A 156 3.34 6.70 7.13
N LEU A 157 3.18 5.66 7.94
CA LEU A 157 4.26 5.01 8.71
C LEU A 157 5.07 4.00 7.89
N HIS A 158 4.71 3.77 6.63
CA HIS A 158 5.37 2.80 5.79
C HIS A 158 6.82 3.21 5.49
N LYS A 159 7.77 2.33 5.80
CA LYS A 159 9.23 2.54 5.57
C LYS A 159 9.83 3.78 6.23
N LYS A 160 9.20 4.29 7.30
CA LYS A 160 9.78 5.37 8.11
C LYS A 160 10.81 4.84 9.09
N ASP A 161 11.86 5.63 9.30
CA ASP A 161 12.87 5.34 10.33
C ASP A 161 12.38 5.67 11.74
N GLU A 162 13.15 5.28 12.76
CA GLU A 162 12.76 5.49 14.16
C GLU A 162 12.60 6.97 14.53
N ALA A 163 13.42 7.86 13.95
CA ALA A 163 13.37 9.28 14.22
C ALA A 163 12.13 9.93 13.57
N GLU A 164 11.77 9.52 12.36
CA GLU A 164 10.57 9.93 11.67
C GLU A 164 9.30 9.45 12.39
N LEU A 165 9.31 8.23 12.92
CA LEU A 165 8.19 7.68 13.70
C LEU A 165 8.01 8.45 15.01
N ALA A 166 9.10 8.76 15.70
CA ALA A 166 9.08 9.58 16.91
C ALA A 166 8.49 10.97 16.64
N ARG A 167 8.83 11.61 15.51
CA ARG A 167 8.24 12.90 15.09
C ARG A 167 6.72 12.81 14.83
N LEU A 168 6.24 11.64 14.44
CA LEU A 168 4.81 11.38 14.22
C LEU A 168 4.08 10.91 15.49
N GLY A 169 4.78 10.80 16.63
CA GLY A 169 4.21 10.34 17.89
C GLY A 169 3.92 8.83 17.91
N GLU A 170 4.62 8.04 17.08
CA GLU A 170 4.42 6.60 16.95
C GLU A 170 5.63 5.82 17.50
N CYS A 171 5.35 4.65 18.08
CA CYS A 171 6.39 3.78 18.62
C CYS A 171 7.08 2.97 17.51
N PRO A 172 8.43 2.95 17.43
CA PRO A 172 9.16 2.09 16.49
C PRO A 172 8.85 0.60 16.64
N LEU A 173 8.56 0.16 17.88
CA LEU A 173 8.26 -1.22 18.22
C LEU A 173 6.79 -1.60 17.98
N ASP A 174 5.94 -0.66 17.57
CA ASP A 174 4.56 -0.99 17.17
C ASP A 174 4.57 -1.86 15.90
N PRO A 175 4.10 -3.12 15.98
CA PRO A 175 4.11 -4.04 14.85
C PRO A 175 3.15 -3.63 13.72
N GLY A 176 2.15 -2.78 14.00
CA GLY A 176 1.09 -2.43 13.04
C GLY A 176 0.13 -3.58 12.74
N GLY A 177 -0.50 -3.57 11.57
CA GLY A 177 -1.39 -4.66 11.12
C GLY A 177 -2.84 -4.60 11.64
N TYR A 178 -3.23 -3.48 12.24
CA TYR A 178 -4.58 -3.22 12.72
C TYR A 178 -5.10 -1.90 12.14
N PHE A 179 -6.37 -1.59 12.40
CA PHE A 179 -7.06 -0.40 11.93
C PHE A 179 -7.42 0.52 13.10
N ILE A 180 -7.48 1.82 12.86
CA ILE A 180 -8.06 2.79 13.81
C ILE A 180 -9.43 3.19 13.28
N ILE A 181 -10.49 2.78 13.98
CA ILE A 181 -11.88 3.06 13.64
C ILE A 181 -12.51 3.85 14.78
N LYS A 182 -12.92 5.09 14.50
CA LYS A 182 -13.48 6.01 15.50
C LYS A 182 -12.62 6.10 16.77
N GLY A 183 -11.33 6.39 16.61
CA GLY A 183 -10.35 6.46 17.71
C GLY A 183 -9.92 5.12 18.31
N THR A 184 -10.65 4.03 18.04
CA THR A 184 -10.37 2.72 18.64
C THR A 184 -9.57 1.81 17.72
N GLU A 185 -8.56 1.13 18.26
CA GLU A 185 -7.77 0.13 17.54
C GLU A 185 -8.56 -1.18 17.38
N LYS A 186 -8.59 -1.72 16.16
CA LYS A 186 -9.36 -2.92 15.77
C LYS A 186 -8.49 -3.86 14.96
N VAL A 187 -8.43 -5.12 15.39
CA VAL A 187 -7.73 -6.22 14.72
C VAL A 187 -8.75 -7.12 14.03
N MET A 188 -8.40 -7.65 12.86
CA MET A 188 -9.18 -8.72 12.20
C MET A 188 -8.52 -10.07 12.50
N PHE A 189 -9.29 -10.99 13.08
CA PHE A 189 -8.89 -12.35 13.41
C PHE A 189 -9.30 -13.34 12.32
#